data_AF-A0A4S0IG29-F1
#
_entry.id   AF-A0A4S0IG29-F1
#
_cell.length_a   1.000
_cell.length_b   1.000
_cell.length_c   1.000
_cell.angle_alpha   90.00
_cell.angle_beta   90.00
_cell.angle_gamma   90.00
#
_symmetry.space_group_name_H-M   'P 1'
#
loop_
_entity.id
_entity.type
_entity.pdbx_description
1 polymer ?
#
loop_
_entity_poly.entity_id
_entity_poly.type
_entity_poly.pdbx_seq_one_letter_code
_entity_poly.pdbx_strand_id
1 'polypeptide(L)'
;DRRRLLVPVPWWVANLQASILQLLPNPLLTKDQVLQLRAHNVVSEAAEKDSRTITGLGIQPQAIATILPSYLWRFRAAGQFQQRRPIADR
;
A
#
# COMPACT_ATOMS: atom_id res chain seq x y z
N ASP A 1 -12.99 1.55 -15.48
CA ASP A 1 -11.70 1.74 -14.80
C ASP A 1 -11.45 3.18 -14.41
N ARG A 2 -10.83 3.41 -13.25
CA ARG A 2 -10.34 4.74 -12.84
C ARG A 2 -8.90 4.89 -13.32
N ARG A 3 -8.62 5.84 -14.22
CA ARG A 3 -7.25 6.18 -14.61
C ARG A 3 -6.61 6.98 -13.48
N ARG A 4 -5.62 6.41 -12.77
CA ARG A 4 -4.84 7.10 -11.74
C ARG A 4 -3.44 7.34 -12.29
N LEU A 5 -3.05 8.60 -12.44
CA LEU A 5 -1.71 8.97 -12.86
C LEU A 5 -0.75 8.82 -11.67
N LEU A 6 0.41 8.21 -11.91
CA LEU A 6 1.52 8.18 -10.96
C LEU A 6 2.53 9.24 -11.40
N VAL A 7 2.76 10.23 -10.53
CA VAL A 7 3.64 11.38 -10.83
C VAL A 7 4.72 11.44 -9.76
N PRO A 8 6.00 11.57 -10.14
CA PRO A 8 7.08 11.74 -9.17
C PRO A 8 6.94 13.11 -8.48
N VAL A 9 7.10 13.12 -7.16
CA VAL A 9 7.02 14.32 -6.33
C VAL A 9 8.41 14.58 -5.72
N PRO A 10 9.02 15.75 -5.96
CA PRO A 10 10.26 16.11 -5.29
C PRO A 10 10.12 16.16 -3.77
N TRP A 11 11.15 15.75 -3.04
CA TRP A 11 11.11 15.61 -1.58
C TRP A 11 10.75 16.89 -0.82
N TRP A 12 11.17 18.05 -1.32
CA TRP A 12 10.83 19.33 -0.71
C TRP A 12 9.33 19.65 -0.85
N VAL A 13 8.70 19.27 -1.96
CA VAL A 13 7.25 19.42 -2.18
C VAL A 13 6.49 18.51 -1.22
N ALA A 14 6.89 17.24 -1.12
CA ALA A 14 6.27 16.28 -0.20
C ALA A 14 6.37 16.76 1.26
N ASN A 15 7.50 17.32 1.67
CA ASN A 15 7.68 17.90 3.00
C ASN A 15 6.79 19.13 3.25
N LEU A 16 6.61 20.00 2.25
CA LEU A 16 5.72 21.15 2.35
C LEU A 16 4.27 20.70 2.51
N GLN A 17 3.82 19.74 1.67
CA GLN A 17 2.49 19.14 1.77
C GLN A 17 2.25 18.52 3.16
N ALA A 18 3.19 17.70 3.63
CA ALA A 18 3.11 17.06 4.94
C ALA A 18 3.05 18.08 6.09
N SER A 19 3.76 19.21 5.99
CA SER A 19 3.74 20.26 7.01
C SER A 19 2.36 20.87 7.23
N ILE A 20 1.54 20.92 6.18
CA ILE A 20 0.18 21.44 6.22
C ILE A 20 -0.81 20.32 6.56
N LEU A 21 -0.72 19.20 5.85
CA LEU A 21 -1.66 18.08 5.97
C LEU A 21 -1.61 17.36 7.33
N GLN A 22 -0.47 17.47 8.05
CA GLN A 22 -0.35 16.90 9.38
C GLN A 22 -1.21 17.59 10.45
N LEU A 23 -1.68 18.82 10.20
CA LEU A 23 -2.43 19.61 11.18
C LEU A 23 -3.94 19.30 11.17
N LEU A 24 -4.40 18.47 10.25
CA LEU A 24 -5.80 18.05 10.17
C LEU A 24 -6.16 17.11 11.34
N PRO A 25 -7.42 17.09 11.82
CA PRO A 25 -7.87 16.17 12.87
C PRO A 25 -7.59 14.69 12.54
N ASN A 26 -7.64 14.34 11.25
CA ASN A 26 -7.20 13.07 10.71
C ASN A 26 -6.12 13.35 9.65
N PRO A 27 -4.83 13.25 9.99
CA PRO A 27 -3.73 13.59 9.09
C PRO A 27 -3.75 12.75 7.81
N LEU A 28 -3.75 13.40 6.65
CA LEU A 28 -3.69 12.71 5.36
C LEU A 28 -2.27 12.31 4.96
N LEU A 29 -1.28 13.11 5.36
CA LEU A 29 0.15 12.89 5.15
C LEU A 29 0.93 13.57 6.26
N THR A 30 1.87 12.86 6.88
CA THR A 30 2.74 13.40 7.95
C THR A 30 4.19 13.51 7.51
N LYS A 31 4.97 14.37 8.18
CA LYS A 31 6.41 14.49 7.90
C LYS A 31 7.14 13.18 8.11
N ASP A 32 6.76 12.44 9.14
CA ASP A 32 7.34 11.13 9.45
C ASP A 32 7.09 10.12 8.33
N GLN A 33 5.86 10.07 7.79
CA GLN A 33 5.55 9.23 6.63
C GLN A 33 6.41 9.60 5.41
N VAL A 34 6.65 10.89 5.16
CA VAL A 34 7.54 11.33 4.06
C VAL A 34 8.97 10.89 4.32
N LEU A 35 9.46 10.94 5.56
CA LEU A 35 10.79 10.45 5.92
C LEU A 35 10.90 8.93 5.75
N GLN A 36 9.89 8.17 6.17
CA GLN A 36 9.86 6.72 6.04
C GLN A 36 9.89 6.26 4.57
N LEU A 37 9.27 7.02 3.66
CA LEU A 37 9.31 6.74 2.21
C LEU A 37 10.70 6.91 1.59
N ARG A 38 11.63 7.63 2.24
CA ARG A 38 13.00 7.82 1.73
C ARG A 38 13.89 6.61 1.97
N ALA A 39 13.54 5.78 2.95
CA ALA A 39 14.33 4.64 3.37
C ALA A 39 13.66 3.33 2.98
N HIS A 40 14.45 2.37 2.53
CA HIS A 40 13.95 1.03 2.23
C HIS A 40 13.83 0.22 3.53
N ASN A 41 12.61 -0.18 3.86
CA ASN A 41 12.34 -1.09 4.98
C ASN A 41 12.53 -2.55 4.52
N VAL A 42 13.77 -2.90 4.18
CA VAL A 42 14.17 -4.25 3.77
C VAL A 42 14.88 -4.93 4.94
N VAL A 43 14.62 -6.22 5.13
CA VAL A 43 15.28 -7.03 6.17
C VAL A 43 16.78 -7.03 5.90
N SER A 44 17.58 -6.82 6.95
CA SER A 44 19.03 -6.82 6.83
C SER A 44 19.59 -8.25 6.80
N GLU A 45 20.72 -8.43 6.13
CA GLU A 45 21.42 -9.74 6.08
C GLU A 45 21.79 -10.27 7.48
N ALA A 46 22.14 -9.36 8.40
CA ALA A 46 22.40 -9.73 9.80
C ALA A 46 21.16 -10.29 10.50
N ALA A 47 19.97 -9.73 10.24
CA ALA A 47 18.73 -10.24 10.80
C ALA A 47 18.36 -11.63 10.22
N GLU A 48 18.67 -11.87 8.95
CA GLU A 48 18.52 -13.20 8.35
C GLU A 48 19.44 -14.24 8.99
N LYS A 49 20.73 -13.90 9.16
CA LYS A 49 21.74 -14.77 9.80
C LYS A 49 21.39 -15.11 11.25
N ASP A 50 20.92 -14.13 12.00
CA ASP A 50 20.55 -14.29 13.41
C ASP A 50 19.15 -14.92 13.59
N SER A 51 18.50 -15.39 12.50
CA SER A 51 17.13 -15.93 12.51
C SER A 51 16.09 -14.96 13.12
N ARG A 52 16.33 -13.65 13.01
CA ARG A 52 15.41 -12.57 13.45
C ARG A 52 14.45 -12.15 12.35
N THR A 53 13.86 -13.13 11.67
CA THR A 53 12.87 -12.91 10.61
C THR A 53 11.58 -13.67 10.93
N ILE A 54 10.49 -13.35 10.23
CA ILE A 54 9.23 -14.11 10.37
C ILE A 54 9.45 -15.61 10.13
N THR A 55 10.25 -15.98 9.14
CA THR A 55 10.62 -17.37 8.87
C THR A 55 11.47 -17.96 10.01
N GLY A 56 12.41 -17.18 10.55
CA GLY A 56 13.22 -17.58 11.71
C GLY A 56 12.39 -17.80 12.98
N LEU A 57 11.23 -17.15 13.10
CA LEU A 57 10.24 -17.37 14.15
C LEU A 57 9.28 -18.55 13.86
N GLY A 58 9.49 -19.29 12.77
CA GLY A 58 8.64 -20.41 12.36
C GLY A 58 7.32 -20.01 11.68
N ILE A 59 7.17 -18.73 11.30
CA ILE A 59 5.96 -18.22 10.62
C ILE A 59 6.17 -18.30 9.11
N GLN A 60 5.28 -18.98 8.41
CA GLN A 60 5.30 -19.07 6.95
C GLN A 60 4.72 -17.80 6.32
N PRO A 61 5.49 -17.06 5.50
CA PRO A 61 4.98 -15.85 4.84
C PRO A 61 3.95 -16.19 3.77
N GLN A 62 2.86 -15.41 3.73
CA GLN A 62 1.86 -15.49 2.67
C GLN A 62 2.05 -14.36 1.66
N ALA A 63 1.91 -14.67 0.37
CA ALA A 63 2.00 -13.67 -0.68
C ALA A 63 0.90 -12.60 -0.55
N ILE A 64 1.32 -11.33 -0.48
CA ILE A 64 0.43 -10.17 -0.38
C ILE A 64 -0.58 -10.14 -1.54
N ALA A 65 -0.14 -10.48 -2.75
CA ALA A 65 -0.98 -10.47 -3.96
C ALA A 65 -2.21 -11.39 -3.85
N THR A 66 -2.14 -12.47 -3.08
CA THR A 66 -3.26 -13.39 -2.86
C THR A 66 -4.33 -12.77 -1.96
N ILE A 67 -3.93 -11.92 -1.01
CA ILE A 67 -4.82 -11.40 0.04
C ILE A 67 -5.37 -10.00 -0.31
N LEU A 68 -4.57 -9.14 -0.96
CA LEU A 68 -4.99 -7.77 -1.29
C LEU A 68 -6.37 -7.65 -1.97
N PRO A 69 -6.78 -8.54 -2.91
CA PRO A 69 -8.07 -8.43 -3.57
C PRO A 69 -9.27 -8.44 -2.60
N SER A 70 -9.19 -9.20 -1.50
CA SER A 70 -10.28 -9.28 -0.52
C SER A 70 -10.39 -7.99 0.30
N TYR A 71 -9.25 -7.39 0.71
CA TYR A 71 -9.22 -6.13 1.45
C TYR A 71 -9.63 -4.93 0.59
N LEU A 72 -9.14 -4.87 -0.64
CA LEU A 72 -9.35 -3.73 -1.55
C LEU A 72 -10.72 -3.75 -2.24
N TRP A 73 -11.51 -4.82 -2.05
CA TRP A 73 -12.85 -4.95 -2.62
C TRP A 73 -13.72 -3.71 -2.39
N ARG A 74 -13.75 -3.20 -1.15
CA ARG A 74 -14.56 -2.03 -0.76
C ARG A 74 -14.21 -0.74 -1.52
N PHE A 75 -13.01 -0.66 -2.11
CA PHE A 75 -12.51 0.51 -2.84
C PHE A 75 -12.58 0.36 -4.36
N ARG A 76 -13.05 -0.78 -4.88
CA ARG A 76 -13.25 -0.98 -6.32
C ARG A 76 -14.36 -0.04 -6.81
N ALA A 77 -14.18 0.50 -8.01
CA ALA A 77 -15.17 1.40 -8.61
C ALA A 77 -16.50 0.69 -8.95
N ALA A 78 -16.47 -0.64 -9.08
CA ALA A 78 -17.58 -1.49 -9.43
C ALA A 78 -18.09 -2.24 -8.18
N GLY A 79 -19.37 -2.09 -7.85
CA GLY A 79 -20.02 -2.92 -6.83
C GLY A 79 -20.29 -4.34 -7.34
N GLN A 80 -20.74 -5.22 -6.44
CA GLN A 80 -21.05 -6.64 -6.70
C GLN A 80 -22.04 -6.93 -7.86
N PHE A 81 -22.71 -5.90 -8.40
CA PHE A 81 -23.71 -6.03 -9.45
C PHE A 81 -23.23 -5.66 -10.86
N GLN A 82 -21.99 -5.20 -11.03
CA GLN A 82 -21.48 -4.83 -12.36
C GLN A 82 -21.02 -6.03 -13.20
N GLN A 83 -21.01 -7.25 -12.64
CA GLN A 83 -20.80 -8.51 -13.36
C GLN A 83 -22.09 -9.33 -13.43
N ARG A 84 -23.09 -8.83 -14.14
CA ARG A 84 -24.03 -9.69 -14.86
C ARG A 84 -24.00 -9.29 -16.32
N ARG A 85 -23.07 -9.87 -17.08
CA ARG A 85 -23.26 -9.96 -18.52
C ARG A 85 -24.23 -11.13 -18.71
N PRO A 86 -25.45 -10.94 -19.23
CA PRO A 86 -26.27 -12.08 -19.62
C PRO A 86 -25.46 -12.86 -20.65
N ILE A 87 -25.37 -14.16 -20.45
CA ILE A 87 -24.93 -15.08 -21.50
C ILE A 87 -25.97 -14.92 -22.60
N ALA A 88 -25.61 -14.19 -23.65
CA ALA A 88 -26.41 -14.17 -24.87
C ALA A 88 -26.17 -15.51 -25.54
N ASP A 89 -27.14 -16.39 -25.37
CA ASP A 89 -27.24 -17.69 -26.02
C ASP A 89 -27.24 -17.49 -27.55
N ARG A 90 -26.28 -18.13 -28.23
CA ARG A 90 -26.29 -18.47 -29.65
C ARG A 90 -25.37 -19.65 -29.90
#